data_AF-A0A8T1QM07-F1
#
_entry.id   AF-A0A8T1QM07-F1
#
_cell.length_a   1.000
_cell.length_b   1.000
_cell.length_c   1.000
_cell.angle_alpha   90.00
_cell.angle_beta   90.00
_cell.angle_gamma   90.00
#
_symmetry.space_group_name_H-M   'P 1'
#
loop_
_entity.id
_entity.type
_entity.pdbx_description
1 polymer ?
#
loop_
_entity_poly.entity_id
_entity_poly.type
_entity_poly.pdbx_seq_one_letter_code
_entity_poly.pdbx_strand_id
1 'polypeptide(L)'
;MHGFHFRNIGVRVRGEGWRGPPTYQKKICPTFQPQSLPFCSHLRPGGDRIYGVFDHQLPAALKKLPFDRHLSLRNVQKIVSEADGYQPHLIAPEQGYRRLIDGSISYFKGPAEASVDAVHFVLKELVRKSIAETEELKRFPSLQSDIAAAATESLEKFRDESRKTVLRLVDMESSYLTVEFFRKIHLEPEKNSNPSGPNMDRYADNHFRKIGSNVNAYINMVCDTLKNSIPKAVVYCQVREAKRSLLNQFYAHVGRREKEQLGAMLDEDPALMERRTAIAKRLELYKSARDEIDSVAWK
;
A
#
# COMPACT_ATOMS: atom_id res chain seq x y z
N MET A 1 42.46 -25.31 22.82
CA MET A 1 42.71 -23.98 23.39
C MET A 1 41.97 -22.94 22.55
N HIS A 2 41.08 -22.17 23.20
CA HIS A 2 40.37 -20.94 22.77
C HIS A 2 39.54 -21.02 21.47
N GLY A 3 38.19 -21.04 21.45
CA GLY A 3 37.21 -20.30 22.26
C GLY A 3 37.04 -18.90 21.64
N PHE A 4 35.93 -18.55 20.98
CA PHE A 4 34.74 -18.00 21.64
C PHE A 4 33.42 -18.31 20.89
N HIS A 5 32.43 -18.71 21.70
CA HIS A 5 31.00 -18.84 21.41
C HIS A 5 30.31 -17.48 21.29
N PHE A 6 29.20 -17.42 20.53
CA PHE A 6 27.89 -17.10 21.13
C PHE A 6 26.77 -17.85 20.37
N ARG A 7 26.01 -18.63 21.16
CA ARG A 7 24.83 -19.43 20.82
C ARG A 7 23.55 -18.71 21.27
N ASN A 8 22.43 -19.22 20.76
CA ASN A 8 21.03 -19.12 21.23
C ASN A 8 20.30 -17.85 20.76
N ILE A 9 19.10 -17.90 20.17
CA ILE A 9 17.88 -18.71 20.41
C ILE A 9 17.23 -18.93 19.02
N GLY A 10 16.68 -20.06 18.56
CA GLY A 10 16.18 -21.25 19.22
C GLY A 10 14.66 -21.39 19.02
N VAL A 11 14.15 -21.72 17.82
CA VAL A 11 12.93 -22.54 17.67
C VAL A 11 13.04 -23.43 16.42
N ARG A 12 13.18 -24.72 16.69
CA ARG A 12 13.12 -25.84 15.76
C ARG A 12 11.68 -26.35 15.79
N VAL A 13 11.03 -26.44 14.62
CA VAL A 13 9.90 -27.36 14.43
C VAL A 13 10.26 -28.22 13.23
N ARG A 14 10.62 -29.48 13.50
CA ARG A 14 10.63 -30.56 12.52
C ARG A 14 9.27 -31.25 12.59
N GLY A 15 8.60 -31.35 11.45
CA GLY A 15 7.46 -32.24 11.21
C GLY A 15 7.52 -32.66 9.74
N GLU A 16 7.38 -33.95 9.47
CA GLU A 16 7.92 -34.65 8.30
C GLU A 16 7.02 -34.64 7.04
N GLY A 17 7.63 -35.04 5.90
CA GLY A 17 6.97 -35.48 4.66
C GLY A 17 6.90 -34.38 3.58
N TRP A 18 7.59 -34.44 2.44
CA TRP A 18 7.75 -35.54 1.49
C TRP A 18 9.13 -35.50 0.83
N ARG A 19 9.76 -36.68 0.71
CA ARG A 19 11.05 -36.90 0.03
C ARG A 19 10.76 -37.29 -1.43
N GLY A 20 11.14 -36.43 -2.38
CA GLY A 20 11.27 -36.75 -3.81
C GLY A 20 12.72 -36.55 -4.28
N PRO A 21 13.19 -37.22 -5.35
CA PRO A 21 14.60 -37.33 -5.70
C PRO A 21 15.25 -35.98 -6.07
N PRO A 22 16.45 -35.65 -5.54
CA PRO A 22 17.06 -34.33 -5.70
C PRO A 22 18.01 -34.31 -6.91
N THR A 23 17.48 -34.25 -8.13
CA THR A 23 18.34 -34.09 -9.32
C THR A 23 17.95 -32.94 -10.25
N TYR A 24 16.72 -32.41 -10.15
CA TYR A 24 16.29 -31.25 -10.96
C TYR A 24 16.20 -29.91 -10.18
N GLN A 25 16.36 -29.93 -8.85
CA GLN A 25 16.29 -28.70 -8.04
C GLN A 25 17.59 -27.88 -7.98
N LYS A 26 18.72 -28.40 -8.47
CA LYS A 26 20.04 -27.73 -8.33
C LYS A 26 20.47 -26.85 -9.50
N LYS A 27 19.69 -26.74 -10.59
CA LYS A 27 20.05 -25.88 -11.75
C LYS A 27 19.28 -24.57 -11.88
N ILE A 28 18.20 -24.37 -11.12
CA ILE A 28 17.42 -23.10 -11.15
C ILE A 28 17.73 -22.21 -9.92
N CYS A 29 18.54 -22.70 -8.97
CA CYS A 29 18.66 -22.09 -7.64
C CYS A 29 20.09 -21.67 -7.20
N PRO A 30 20.91 -21.01 -8.07
CA PRO A 30 21.91 -20.06 -7.55
C PRO A 30 21.46 -18.59 -7.67
N THR A 31 20.47 -18.27 -8.51
CA THR A 31 20.06 -16.87 -8.78
C THR A 31 19.03 -16.31 -7.79
N PHE A 32 18.55 -17.13 -6.85
CA PHE A 32 17.42 -16.79 -5.97
C PHE A 32 17.67 -17.12 -4.48
N GLN A 33 18.91 -16.99 -4.00
CA GLN A 33 19.21 -16.93 -2.56
C GLN A 33 19.96 -15.64 -2.17
N PRO A 34 19.84 -15.19 -0.91
CA PRO A 34 19.90 -13.77 -0.53
C PRO A 34 21.34 -13.29 -0.36
N GLN A 35 22.02 -13.07 -1.48
CA GLN A 35 23.15 -12.13 -1.52
C GLN A 35 22.63 -10.88 -2.22
N SER A 36 22.32 -9.85 -1.43
CA SER A 36 22.05 -8.47 -1.85
C SER A 36 21.64 -8.35 -3.33
N LEU A 37 20.43 -8.80 -3.65
CA LEU A 37 19.90 -8.71 -5.00
C LEU A 37 20.02 -7.25 -5.49
N PRO A 38 20.50 -7.01 -6.72
CA PRO A 38 20.39 -5.70 -7.36
C PRO A 38 18.93 -5.23 -7.49
N PHE A 39 17.93 -6.09 -7.21
CA PHE A 39 16.54 -5.70 -6.93
C PHE A 39 16.40 -4.51 -5.95
N CYS A 40 17.37 -4.29 -5.05
CA CYS A 40 17.37 -3.16 -4.13
C CYS A 40 17.75 -1.80 -4.77
N SER A 41 18.41 -1.75 -5.94
CA SER A 41 18.74 -0.48 -6.62
C SER A 41 17.54 0.09 -7.38
N HIS A 42 16.68 -0.76 -7.93
CA HIS A 42 15.44 -0.38 -8.63
C HIS A 42 14.31 0.06 -7.68
N LEU A 43 14.45 -0.19 -6.37
CA LEU A 43 13.52 0.32 -5.37
C LEU A 43 13.68 1.82 -5.09
N ARG A 44 14.78 2.49 -5.46
CA ARG A 44 14.92 3.95 -5.30
C ARG A 44 13.80 4.73 -6.03
N PRO A 45 13.60 4.56 -7.35
CA PRO A 45 12.54 5.30 -8.06
C PRO A 45 11.11 4.84 -7.74
N GLY A 46 10.93 3.67 -7.12
CA GLY A 46 9.64 3.20 -6.61
C GLY A 46 9.31 3.79 -5.24
N GLY A 47 10.27 3.74 -4.32
CA GLY A 47 10.19 4.30 -2.98
C GLY A 47 9.93 5.80 -3.01
N ASP A 48 10.69 6.55 -3.82
CA ASP A 48 10.52 8.01 -3.95
C ASP A 48 9.11 8.40 -4.41
N ARG A 49 8.50 7.60 -5.30
CA ARG A 49 7.11 7.82 -5.73
C ARG A 49 6.11 7.53 -4.61
N ILE A 50 6.34 6.50 -3.80
CA ILE A 50 5.51 6.19 -2.62
C ILE A 50 5.65 7.31 -1.57
N TYR A 51 6.86 7.80 -1.32
CA TYR A 51 7.08 8.98 -0.46
C TYR A 51 6.36 10.21 -1.01
N GLY A 52 6.40 10.44 -2.33
CA GLY A 52 5.65 11.52 -2.98
C GLY A 52 4.14 11.45 -2.74
N VAL A 53 3.55 10.25 -2.72
CA VAL A 53 2.13 10.06 -2.38
C VAL A 53 1.85 10.49 -0.94
N PHE A 54 2.67 10.06 0.02
CA PHE A 54 2.42 10.32 1.43
C PHE A 54 2.79 11.73 1.90
N ASP A 55 3.90 12.30 1.41
CA ASP A 55 4.40 13.58 1.91
C ASP A 55 3.83 14.79 1.15
N HIS A 56 3.35 14.58 -0.09
CA HIS A 56 2.85 15.66 -0.94
C HIS A 56 1.37 15.48 -1.26
N GLN A 57 0.98 14.34 -1.86
CA GLN A 57 -0.39 14.17 -2.38
C GLN A 57 -1.43 14.09 -1.27
N LEU A 58 -1.20 13.25 -0.25
CA LEU A 58 -2.13 13.08 0.86
C LEU A 58 -2.31 14.39 1.65
N PRO A 59 -1.26 15.09 2.13
CA PRO A 59 -1.41 16.38 2.79
C PRO A 59 -2.08 17.44 1.92
N ALA A 60 -1.79 17.48 0.61
CA ALA A 60 -2.46 18.40 -0.30
C ALA A 60 -3.95 18.09 -0.47
N ALA A 61 -4.34 16.81 -0.53
CA ALA A 61 -5.73 16.38 -0.61
C ALA A 61 -6.49 16.73 0.67
N LEU A 62 -5.88 16.54 1.85
CA LEU A 62 -6.46 16.90 3.14
C LEU A 62 -6.69 18.41 3.28
N LYS A 63 -5.77 19.25 2.78
CA LYS A 63 -5.91 20.71 2.78
C LYS A 63 -7.01 21.23 1.84
N LYS A 64 -7.38 20.46 0.82
CA LYS A 64 -8.42 20.83 -0.17
C LYS A 64 -9.84 20.47 0.29
N LEU A 65 -9.99 19.86 1.46
CA LEU A 65 -11.30 19.48 1.99
C LEU A 65 -12.14 20.73 2.33
N PRO A 66 -13.45 20.73 2.03
CA PRO A 66 -14.30 21.92 2.16
C PRO A 66 -14.78 22.17 3.61
N PHE A 67 -13.86 22.18 4.58
CA PHE A 67 -14.19 22.40 5.99
C PHE A 67 -14.76 23.79 6.25
N ASP A 68 -14.32 24.81 5.52
CA ASP A 68 -14.86 26.19 5.64
C ASP A 68 -16.35 26.25 5.32
N ARG A 69 -16.81 25.44 4.36
CA ARG A 69 -18.23 25.36 4.00
C ARG A 69 -19.01 24.56 5.03
N HIS A 70 -18.46 23.42 5.46
CA HIS A 70 -19.09 22.54 6.44
C HIS A 70 -19.24 23.19 7.82
N LEU A 71 -18.24 23.97 8.27
CA LEU A 71 -18.21 24.63 9.56
C LEU A 71 -18.67 26.10 9.50
N SER A 72 -19.36 26.50 8.43
CA SER A 72 -19.96 27.83 8.31
C SER A 72 -21.00 28.07 9.43
N LEU A 73 -21.08 29.30 9.93
CA LEU A 73 -21.96 29.67 11.06
C LEU A 73 -23.42 29.20 10.84
N ARG A 74 -23.94 29.41 9.63
CA ARG A 74 -25.30 28.99 9.25
C ARG A 74 -25.49 27.47 9.32
N ASN A 75 -24.50 26.70 8.89
CA ASN A 75 -24.59 25.24 8.91
C ASN A 75 -24.43 24.68 10.33
N VAL A 76 -23.52 25.25 11.13
CA VAL A 76 -23.35 24.90 12.55
C VAL A 76 -24.65 25.18 13.32
N GLN A 77 -25.23 26.37 13.16
CA GLN A 77 -26.49 26.74 13.79
C GLN A 77 -27.61 25.75 13.40
N LYS A 78 -27.72 25.41 12.12
CA LYS A 78 -28.71 24.44 11.63
C LYS A 78 -28.52 23.07 12.28
N ILE A 79 -27.32 22.49 12.21
CA ILE A 79 -27.04 21.12 12.70
C ILE A 79 -27.22 21.04 14.22
N VAL A 80 -26.72 22.03 14.97
CA VAL A 80 -26.83 22.04 16.44
C VAL A 80 -28.28 22.25 16.87
N SER A 81 -29.03 23.15 16.21
CA SER A 81 -30.44 23.38 16.54
C SER A 81 -31.31 22.14 16.22
N GLU A 82 -31.01 21.43 15.12
CA GLU A 82 -31.69 20.19 14.73
C GLU A 82 -31.34 18.99 15.62
N ALA A 83 -30.12 18.95 16.17
CA ALA A 83 -29.65 17.81 16.96
C ALA A 83 -30.07 17.88 18.43
N ASP A 84 -29.96 19.04 19.05
CA ASP A 84 -30.12 19.19 20.50
C ASP A 84 -31.52 19.70 20.91
N GLY A 85 -32.36 20.17 19.99
CA GLY A 85 -33.74 20.57 20.32
C GLY A 85 -33.80 21.71 21.35
N TYR A 86 -33.36 22.90 20.93
CA TYR A 86 -33.36 24.21 21.63
C TYR A 86 -33.67 24.26 23.14
N GLN A 87 -32.63 24.20 23.99
CA GLN A 87 -32.61 24.90 25.29
C GLN A 87 -31.15 25.27 25.70
N PRO A 88 -30.63 26.45 25.29
CA PRO A 88 -29.20 26.77 25.36
C PRO A 88 -28.58 26.93 26.76
N HIS A 89 -29.36 26.78 27.85
CA HIS A 89 -28.95 27.19 29.20
C HIS A 89 -28.92 26.04 30.23
N LEU A 90 -29.28 24.81 29.84
CA LEU A 90 -29.46 23.69 30.79
C LEU A 90 -28.51 22.50 30.54
N ILE A 91 -28.11 22.24 29.30
CA ILE A 91 -27.30 21.07 28.91
C ILE A 91 -26.33 21.49 27.80
N ALA A 92 -25.07 21.01 27.87
CA ALA A 92 -24.10 21.22 26.79
C ALA A 92 -24.59 20.49 25.51
N PRO A 93 -24.48 21.09 24.31
CA PRO A 93 -24.99 20.51 23.05
C PRO A 93 -24.16 19.29 22.57
N GLU A 94 -24.19 18.18 23.31
CA GLU A 94 -23.35 17.02 23.04
C GLU A 94 -23.67 16.36 21.69
N GLN A 95 -24.94 16.36 21.26
CA GLN A 95 -25.33 15.71 20.01
C GLN A 95 -25.01 16.58 18.79
N GLY A 96 -25.14 17.90 18.91
CA GLY A 96 -24.70 18.85 17.88
C GLY A 96 -23.19 18.74 17.59
N TYR A 97 -22.36 18.71 18.65
CA TYR A 97 -20.92 18.50 18.52
C TYR A 97 -20.58 17.17 17.85
N ARG A 98 -21.20 16.07 18.31
CA ARG A 98 -20.95 14.73 17.76
C ARG A 98 -21.30 14.66 16.27
N ARG A 99 -22.47 15.15 15.87
CA ARG A 99 -22.88 15.17 14.44
C ARG A 99 -21.95 16.00 13.56
N LEU A 100 -21.51 17.17 14.05
CA LEU A 100 -20.58 18.02 13.30
C LEU A 100 -19.21 17.35 13.11
N ILE A 101 -18.73 16.67 14.15
CA ILE A 101 -17.47 15.94 14.11
C ILE A 101 -17.57 14.73 13.16
N ASP A 102 -18.60 13.90 13.31
CA ASP A 102 -18.81 12.72 12.46
C ASP A 102 -18.94 13.09 10.98
N GLY A 103 -19.71 14.14 10.67
CA GLY A 103 -19.82 14.68 9.32
C GLY A 103 -18.49 15.15 8.76
N SER A 104 -17.65 15.76 9.60
CA SER A 104 -16.33 16.25 9.21
C SER A 104 -15.31 15.11 9.00
N ILE A 105 -15.32 14.10 9.88
CA ILE A 105 -14.41 12.95 9.80
C ILE A 105 -14.69 12.10 8.55
N SER A 106 -15.96 12.01 8.13
CA SER A 106 -16.35 11.29 6.91
C SER A 106 -15.62 11.78 5.66
N TYR A 107 -15.29 13.08 5.57
CA TYR A 107 -14.53 13.63 4.44
C TYR A 107 -13.11 13.07 4.31
N PHE A 108 -12.51 12.53 5.37
CA PHE A 108 -11.17 11.92 5.31
C PHE A 108 -11.15 10.58 4.57
N LYS A 109 -12.30 9.90 4.43
CA LYS A 109 -12.38 8.60 3.75
C LYS A 109 -11.90 8.70 2.29
N GLY A 110 -12.34 9.72 1.56
CA GLY A 110 -11.97 9.92 0.15
C GLY A 110 -10.45 10.05 -0.08
N PRO A 111 -9.76 11.03 0.55
CA PRO A 111 -8.30 11.15 0.46
C PRO A 111 -7.53 9.91 0.91
N ALA A 112 -8.05 9.20 1.91
CA ALA A 112 -7.43 7.99 2.44
C ALA A 112 -7.50 6.83 1.42
N GLU A 113 -8.65 6.63 0.78
CA GLU A 113 -8.82 5.67 -0.32
C GLU A 113 -7.96 6.03 -1.55
N ALA A 114 -7.91 7.30 -1.93
CA ALA A 114 -7.09 7.75 -3.05
C ALA A 114 -5.60 7.45 -2.82
N SER A 115 -5.13 7.53 -1.57
CA SER A 115 -3.75 7.19 -1.21
C SER A 115 -3.46 5.69 -1.33
N VAL A 116 -4.42 4.84 -0.97
CA VAL A 116 -4.35 3.38 -1.17
C VAL A 116 -4.23 3.05 -2.66
N ASP A 117 -5.04 3.70 -3.50
CA ASP A 117 -5.08 3.49 -4.94
C ASP A 117 -3.80 3.95 -5.65
N ALA A 118 -3.27 5.10 -5.25
CA ALA A 118 -2.00 5.62 -5.79
C ALA A 118 -0.83 4.68 -5.52
N VAL A 119 -0.74 4.11 -4.30
CA VAL A 119 0.33 3.15 -3.95
C VAL A 119 0.18 1.84 -4.71
N HIS A 120 -1.05 1.32 -4.84
CA HIS A 120 -1.33 0.13 -5.64
C HIS A 120 -0.85 0.29 -7.09
N PHE A 121 -1.14 1.44 -7.71
CA PHE A 121 -0.68 1.73 -9.06
C PHE A 121 0.85 1.71 -9.18
N VAL A 122 1.57 2.31 -8.22
CA VAL A 122 3.03 2.28 -8.18
C VAL A 122 3.55 0.83 -8.07
N LEU A 123 2.94 0.00 -7.23
CA LEU A 123 3.32 -1.42 -7.09
C LEU A 123 3.10 -2.21 -8.38
N LYS A 124 1.96 -2.04 -9.07
CA LYS A 124 1.70 -2.70 -10.37
C LYS A 124 2.72 -2.29 -11.42
N GLU A 125 3.04 -1.00 -11.51
CA GLU A 125 4.05 -0.50 -12.44
C GLU A 125 5.45 -1.06 -12.14
N LEU A 126 5.81 -1.20 -10.86
CA LEU A 126 7.09 -1.82 -10.47
C LEU A 126 7.18 -3.28 -10.89
N VAL A 127 6.11 -4.05 -10.69
CA VAL A 127 6.05 -5.45 -11.13
C VAL A 127 6.18 -5.53 -12.65
N ARG A 128 5.42 -4.72 -13.39
CA ARG A 128 5.46 -4.69 -14.87
C ARG A 128 6.87 -4.36 -15.40
N LYS A 129 7.55 -3.38 -14.81
CA LYS A 129 8.94 -3.03 -15.17
C LYS A 129 9.92 -4.14 -14.84
N SER A 130 9.81 -4.74 -13.66
CA SER A 130 10.69 -5.83 -13.23
C SER A 130 10.60 -7.05 -14.15
N ILE A 131 9.38 -7.38 -14.61
CA ILE A 131 9.16 -8.47 -15.55
C ILE A 131 9.78 -8.13 -16.92
N ALA A 132 9.68 -6.88 -17.39
CA ALA A 132 10.23 -6.47 -18.69
C ALA A 132 11.77 -6.40 -18.71
N GLU A 133 12.40 -6.06 -17.59
CA GLU A 133 13.86 -6.00 -17.43
C GLU A 133 14.50 -7.40 -17.37
N THR A 134 13.74 -8.43 -17.01
CA THR A 134 14.27 -9.79 -16.88
C THR A 134 14.39 -10.46 -18.25
N GLU A 135 15.60 -10.51 -18.81
CA GLU A 135 15.85 -11.06 -20.15
C GLU A 135 15.54 -12.55 -20.27
N GLU A 136 15.77 -13.32 -19.21
CA GLU A 136 15.47 -14.76 -19.16
C GLU A 136 13.97 -15.07 -19.34
N LEU A 137 13.10 -14.15 -18.88
CA LEU A 137 11.65 -14.30 -19.03
C LEU A 137 11.17 -13.97 -20.45
N LYS A 138 11.96 -13.25 -21.26
CA LYS A 138 11.60 -12.95 -22.66
C LYS A 138 11.51 -14.22 -23.51
N ARG A 139 12.19 -15.30 -23.11
CA ARG A 139 12.14 -16.59 -23.80
C ARG A 139 10.80 -17.31 -23.64
N PHE A 140 10.09 -17.07 -22.53
CA PHE A 140 8.87 -17.77 -22.15
C PHE A 140 7.70 -16.77 -21.99
N PRO A 141 7.06 -16.33 -23.08
CA PRO A 141 5.99 -15.32 -23.03
C PRO A 141 4.76 -15.78 -22.24
N SER A 142 4.42 -17.08 -22.29
CA SER A 142 3.32 -17.66 -21.52
C SER A 142 3.56 -17.55 -20.01
N LEU A 143 4.76 -17.93 -19.56
CA LEU A 143 5.20 -17.76 -18.17
C LEU A 143 5.18 -16.29 -17.73
N GLN A 144 5.60 -15.38 -18.60
CA GLN A 144 5.59 -13.94 -18.33
C GLN A 144 4.16 -13.43 -18.06
N SER A 145 3.21 -13.83 -18.90
CA SER A 145 1.79 -13.48 -18.75
C SER A 145 1.20 -14.05 -17.45
N ASP A 146 1.51 -15.31 -17.14
CA ASP A 146 1.04 -15.97 -15.92
C ASP A 146 1.63 -15.33 -14.64
N ILE A 147 2.91 -14.98 -14.63
CA ILE A 147 3.54 -14.24 -13.52
C ILE A 147 2.85 -12.88 -13.34
N ALA A 148 2.63 -12.14 -14.43
CA ALA A 148 1.99 -10.83 -14.38
C ALA A 148 0.54 -10.92 -13.87
N ALA A 149 -0.20 -11.93 -14.31
CA ALA A 149 -1.57 -12.19 -13.88
C ALA A 149 -1.63 -12.54 -12.38
N ALA A 150 -0.80 -13.51 -11.94
CA ALA A 150 -0.75 -13.93 -10.54
C ALA A 150 -0.32 -12.77 -9.62
N ALA A 151 0.71 -12.01 -10.00
CA ALA A 151 1.15 -10.86 -9.23
C ALA A 151 0.08 -9.77 -9.15
N THR A 152 -0.65 -9.53 -10.25
CA THR A 152 -1.76 -8.56 -10.26
C THR A 152 -2.88 -8.99 -9.32
N GLU A 153 -3.30 -10.26 -9.37
CA GLU A 153 -4.34 -10.79 -8.48
C GLU A 153 -3.96 -10.65 -6.99
N SER A 154 -2.70 -10.95 -6.65
CA SER A 154 -2.17 -10.77 -5.30
C SER A 154 -2.20 -9.30 -4.86
N LEU A 155 -1.77 -8.38 -5.73
CA LEU A 155 -1.77 -6.95 -5.44
C LEU A 155 -3.19 -6.40 -5.24
N GLU A 156 -4.18 -6.85 -6.02
CA GLU A 156 -5.58 -6.46 -5.81
C GLU A 156 -6.10 -6.88 -4.42
N LYS A 157 -5.78 -8.11 -3.99
CA LYS A 157 -6.13 -8.58 -2.63
C LYS A 157 -5.51 -7.70 -1.54
N PHE A 158 -4.24 -7.31 -1.70
CA PHE A 158 -3.57 -6.44 -0.73
C PHE A 158 -4.15 -5.03 -0.71
N ARG A 159 -4.54 -4.50 -1.88
CA ARG A 159 -5.24 -3.22 -1.99
C ARG A 159 -6.58 -3.24 -1.25
N ASP A 160 -7.38 -4.29 -1.43
CA ASP A 160 -8.69 -4.40 -0.79
C ASP A 160 -8.58 -4.49 0.74
N GLU A 161 -7.62 -5.25 1.25
CA GLU A 161 -7.35 -5.31 2.69
C GLU A 161 -6.83 -3.96 3.21
N SER A 162 -5.96 -3.28 2.46
CA SER A 162 -5.49 -1.94 2.80
C SER A 162 -6.63 -0.92 2.85
N ARG A 163 -7.57 -0.97 1.90
CA ARG A 163 -8.75 -0.09 1.88
C ARG A 163 -9.60 -0.28 3.12
N LYS A 164 -9.92 -1.54 3.46
CA LYS A 164 -10.70 -1.85 4.67
C LYS A 164 -10.01 -1.34 5.94
N THR A 165 -8.70 -1.55 6.07
CA THR A 165 -7.94 -1.10 7.25
C THR A 165 -7.91 0.43 7.36
N VAL A 166 -7.69 1.13 6.25
CA VAL A 166 -7.65 2.60 6.25
C VAL A 166 -9.02 3.21 6.57
N LEU A 167 -10.11 2.65 6.02
CA LEU A 167 -11.47 3.08 6.37
C LEU A 167 -11.78 2.83 7.85
N ARG A 168 -11.39 1.66 8.38
CA ARG A 168 -11.53 1.35 9.82
C ARG A 168 -10.78 2.35 10.68
N LEU A 169 -9.57 2.78 10.29
CA LEU A 169 -8.84 3.81 11.04
C LEU A 169 -9.64 5.11 11.13
N VAL A 170 -10.25 5.56 10.02
CA VAL A 170 -11.09 6.77 10.03
C VAL A 170 -12.35 6.56 10.88
N ASP A 171 -13.01 5.41 10.77
CA ASP A 171 -14.21 5.09 11.57
C ASP A 171 -13.90 5.00 13.08
N MET A 172 -12.70 4.53 13.44
CA MET A 172 -12.24 4.50 14.83
C MET A 172 -12.14 5.91 15.44
N GLU A 173 -11.65 6.88 14.67
CA GLU A 173 -11.58 8.29 15.12
C GLU A 173 -12.96 8.91 15.33
N SER A 174 -13.98 8.49 14.57
CA SER A 174 -15.38 8.92 14.82
C SER A 174 -16.05 8.20 15.99
N SER A 175 -15.62 6.96 16.30
CA SER A 175 -16.28 6.13 17.31
C SER A 175 -15.99 6.60 18.75
N TYR A 176 -14.82 7.19 19.00
CA TYR A 176 -14.43 7.67 20.32
C TYR A 176 -13.75 9.03 20.26
N LEU A 177 -14.41 10.03 20.86
CA LEU A 177 -13.88 11.38 20.91
C LEU A 177 -12.81 11.51 22.01
N THR A 178 -11.67 12.11 21.66
CA THR A 178 -10.58 12.36 22.59
C THR A 178 -10.97 13.43 23.61
N VAL A 179 -11.47 13.01 24.78
CA VAL A 179 -11.94 13.89 25.86
C VAL A 179 -10.86 14.83 26.42
N GLU A 180 -9.59 14.43 26.35
CA GLU A 180 -8.46 15.26 26.80
C GLU A 180 -8.33 16.56 25.97
N PHE A 181 -8.67 16.51 24.69
CA PHE A 181 -8.67 17.67 23.81
C PHE A 181 -9.66 18.74 24.28
N PHE A 182 -10.90 18.35 24.58
CA PHE A 182 -11.94 19.27 25.06
C PHE A 182 -11.65 19.81 26.46
N ARG A 183 -11.00 19.01 27.31
CA ARG A 183 -10.52 19.48 28.63
C ARG A 183 -9.51 20.62 28.48
N LYS A 184 -8.62 20.52 27.49
CA LYS A 184 -7.60 21.55 27.21
C LYS A 184 -8.19 22.84 26.65
N ILE A 185 -9.22 22.74 25.80
CA ILE A 185 -9.93 23.91 25.25
C ILE A 185 -10.67 24.71 26.35
N HIS A 186 -11.25 24.04 27.35
CA HIS A 186 -11.93 24.73 28.45
C HIS A 186 -10.97 25.36 29.48
N LEU A 187 -9.68 25.04 29.41
CA LEU A 187 -8.65 25.57 30.31
C LEU A 187 -7.95 26.83 29.76
N GLU A 188 -8.12 27.18 28.49
CA GLU A 188 -7.67 28.47 27.98
C GLU A 188 -8.72 29.55 28.28
N PRO A 189 -8.47 30.46 29.25
CA PRO A 189 -9.40 31.54 29.52
C PRO A 189 -9.37 32.54 28.37
N GLU A 190 -10.54 32.93 27.86
CA GLU A 190 -10.66 33.99 26.87
C GLU A 190 -10.05 35.29 27.43
N LYS A 191 -8.94 35.73 26.82
CA LYS A 191 -8.58 37.15 26.85
C LYS A 191 -9.57 37.88 25.95
N ASN A 192 -10.40 38.70 26.59
CA ASN A 192 -11.04 39.90 26.04
C ASN A 192 -12.40 39.73 25.30
N SER A 193 -13.49 39.71 26.07
CA SER A 193 -14.78 40.23 25.60
C SER A 193 -15.51 40.97 26.73
N ASN A 194 -15.52 42.31 26.66
CA ASN A 194 -16.35 43.16 27.51
C ASN A 194 -17.84 42.82 27.33
N PRO A 195 -18.62 42.58 28.40
CA PRO A 195 -20.06 42.43 28.29
C PRO A 195 -20.70 43.82 28.28
N SER A 196 -21.00 44.36 27.10
CA SER A 196 -21.81 45.59 27.00
C SER A 196 -22.85 45.45 25.90
N GLY A 197 -24.07 45.06 26.28
CA GLY A 197 -25.29 45.16 25.47
C GLY A 197 -26.25 43.97 25.59
N PRO A 198 -27.55 44.17 25.87
CA PRO A 198 -28.54 43.10 25.92
C PRO A 198 -28.99 42.79 24.49
N ASN A 199 -28.34 41.85 23.82
CA ASN A 199 -28.86 41.32 22.57
C ASN A 199 -28.63 39.80 22.54
N MET A 200 -29.69 39.05 22.82
CA MET A 200 -29.69 37.57 22.87
C MET A 200 -29.16 36.95 21.57
N ASP A 201 -29.43 37.58 20.42
CA ASP A 201 -28.96 37.11 19.12
C ASP A 201 -27.43 37.17 18.99
N ARG A 202 -26.78 38.18 19.58
CA ARG A 202 -25.30 38.29 19.57
C ARG A 202 -24.64 37.21 20.43
N TYR A 203 -25.30 36.77 21.49
CA TYR A 203 -24.78 35.73 22.38
C TYR A 203 -24.91 34.34 21.74
N ALA A 204 -26.04 34.08 21.07
CA ALA A 204 -26.26 32.85 20.29
C ALA A 204 -25.24 32.72 19.14
N ASP A 205 -25.00 33.79 18.39
CA ASP A 205 -24.03 33.79 17.29
C ASP A 205 -22.59 33.56 17.78
N ASN A 206 -22.20 34.17 18.91
CA ASN A 206 -20.89 33.93 19.51
C ASN A 206 -20.74 32.48 20.00
N HIS A 207 -21.81 31.89 20.54
CA HIS A 207 -21.82 30.49 20.96
C HIS A 207 -21.61 29.53 19.78
N PHE A 208 -22.37 29.67 18.69
CA PHE A 208 -22.20 28.83 17.50
C PHE A 208 -20.83 29.02 16.83
N ARG A 209 -20.29 30.24 16.84
CA ARG A 209 -18.93 30.50 16.35
C ARG A 209 -17.88 29.78 17.18
N LYS A 210 -18.03 29.75 18.51
CA LYS A 210 -17.13 29.01 19.41
C LYS A 210 -17.20 27.50 19.17
N ILE A 211 -18.41 26.95 18.98
CA ILE A 211 -18.60 25.55 18.59
C ILE A 211 -17.83 25.23 17.31
N GLY A 212 -18.02 26.03 16.26
CA GLY A 212 -17.33 25.85 14.98
C GLY A 212 -15.81 25.86 15.13
N SER A 213 -15.26 26.81 15.91
CA SER A 213 -13.82 26.90 16.17
C SER A 213 -13.28 25.67 16.92
N ASN A 214 -13.98 25.20 17.94
CA ASN A 214 -13.59 24.02 18.73
C ASN A 214 -13.59 22.76 17.88
N VAL A 215 -14.64 22.57 17.07
CA VAL A 215 -14.76 21.44 16.14
C VAL A 215 -13.65 21.50 15.09
N ASN A 216 -13.36 22.67 14.53
CA ASN A 216 -12.26 22.85 13.58
C ASN A 216 -10.90 22.46 14.21
N ALA A 217 -10.64 22.89 15.44
CA ALA A 217 -9.42 22.54 16.15
C ALA A 217 -9.31 21.02 16.38
N TYR A 218 -10.43 20.35 16.72
CA TYR A 218 -10.46 18.89 16.88
C TYR A 218 -10.18 18.16 15.55
N ILE A 219 -10.82 18.60 14.46
CA ILE A 219 -10.62 18.03 13.12
C ILE A 219 -9.16 18.16 12.68
N ASN A 220 -8.51 19.29 12.97
CA ASN A 220 -7.09 19.48 12.66
C ASN A 220 -6.20 18.50 13.43
N MET A 221 -6.48 18.27 14.71
CA MET A 221 -5.77 17.25 15.51
C MET A 221 -5.95 15.85 14.90
N VAL A 222 -7.19 15.45 14.56
CA VAL A 222 -7.47 14.16 13.91
C VAL A 222 -6.78 14.06 12.56
N CYS A 223 -6.76 15.14 11.78
CA CYS A 223 -6.07 15.23 10.49
C CYS A 223 -4.56 14.94 10.65
N ASP A 224 -3.92 15.49 11.69
CA ASP A 224 -2.50 15.25 11.97
C ASP A 224 -2.21 13.81 12.43
N THR A 225 -3.13 13.20 13.18
CA THR A 225 -3.07 11.77 13.51
C THR A 225 -3.18 10.91 12.25
N LEU A 226 -4.19 11.18 11.40
CA LEU A 226 -4.45 10.43 10.17
C LEU A 226 -3.34 10.56 9.13
N LYS A 227 -2.71 11.73 9.00
CA LYS A 227 -1.51 11.93 8.16
C LYS A 227 -0.39 10.94 8.50
N ASN A 228 -0.28 10.53 9.76
CA ASN A 228 0.75 9.62 10.22
C ASN A 228 0.30 8.15 10.25
N SER A 229 -0.98 7.88 10.51
CA SER A 229 -1.50 6.51 10.62
C SER A 229 -1.83 5.89 9.26
N ILE A 230 -2.35 6.67 8.30
CA ILE A 230 -2.71 6.19 6.95
C ILE A 230 -1.48 5.61 6.22
N PRO A 231 -0.34 6.32 6.10
CA PRO A 231 0.85 5.75 5.45
C PRO A 231 1.33 4.45 6.11
N LYS A 232 1.30 4.38 7.45
CA LYS A 232 1.70 3.17 8.20
C LYS A 232 0.80 1.98 7.85
N ALA A 233 -0.51 2.18 7.78
CA ALA A 233 -1.46 1.14 7.39
C ALA A 233 -1.25 0.68 5.95
N VAL A 234 -1.09 1.61 5.02
CA VAL A 234 -0.86 1.31 3.59
C VAL A 234 0.44 0.53 3.40
N VAL A 235 1.54 0.97 4.02
CA VAL A 235 2.84 0.29 3.95
C VAL A 235 2.75 -1.11 4.57
N TYR A 236 2.04 -1.25 5.69
CA TYR A 236 1.87 -2.54 6.37
C TYR A 236 1.08 -3.53 5.51
N CYS A 237 -0.08 -3.13 4.97
CA CYS A 237 -0.97 -4.03 4.24
C CYS A 237 -0.54 -4.27 2.79
N GLN A 238 0.09 -3.30 2.12
CA GLN A 238 0.46 -3.41 0.71
C GLN A 238 1.95 -3.66 0.53
N VAL A 239 2.81 -2.70 0.91
CA VAL A 239 4.24 -2.73 0.54
C VAL A 239 4.97 -3.89 1.23
N ARG A 240 4.72 -4.08 2.52
CA ARG A 240 5.33 -5.16 3.31
C ARG A 240 4.83 -6.53 2.88
N GLU A 241 3.53 -6.67 2.63
CA GLU A 241 2.94 -7.94 2.18
C GLU A 241 3.35 -8.28 0.75
N ALA A 242 3.38 -7.31 -0.17
CA ALA A 242 3.91 -7.51 -1.52
C ALA A 242 5.36 -8.01 -1.48
N LYS A 243 6.22 -7.49 -0.59
CA LYS A 243 7.59 -7.97 -0.44
C LYS A 243 7.68 -9.40 0.12
N ARG A 244 6.79 -9.78 1.04
CA ARG A 244 6.87 -11.07 1.77
C ARG A 244 6.15 -12.21 1.08
N SER A 245 5.00 -11.91 0.49
CA SER A 245 4.00 -12.91 0.13
C SER A 245 3.94 -13.15 -1.37
N LEU A 246 4.39 -12.21 -2.20
CA LEU A 246 4.23 -12.29 -3.66
C LEU A 246 5.03 -13.45 -4.27
N LEU A 247 6.27 -13.66 -3.82
CA LEU A 247 7.08 -14.81 -4.24
C LEU A 247 6.50 -16.15 -3.74
N ASN A 248 6.06 -16.19 -2.47
CA ASN A 248 5.51 -17.40 -1.85
C ASN A 248 4.17 -17.80 -2.50
N GLN A 249 3.32 -16.82 -2.81
CA GLN A 249 2.06 -17.04 -3.51
C GLN A 249 2.30 -17.51 -4.95
N PHE A 250 3.31 -16.96 -5.63
CA PHE A 250 3.69 -17.44 -6.96
C PHE A 250 4.17 -18.90 -6.93
N TYR A 251 5.05 -19.27 -6.00
CA TYR A 251 5.50 -20.66 -5.87
C TYR A 251 4.35 -21.61 -5.52
N ALA A 252 3.43 -21.18 -4.65
CA ALA A 252 2.24 -21.97 -4.34
C ALA A 252 1.31 -22.13 -5.56
N HIS A 253 1.19 -21.09 -6.38
CA HIS A 253 0.38 -21.11 -7.61
C HIS A 253 0.97 -22.05 -8.65
N VAL A 254 2.28 -21.94 -8.93
CA VAL A 254 2.99 -22.82 -9.86
C VAL A 254 3.02 -24.26 -9.36
N GLY A 255 3.23 -24.48 -8.06
CA GLY A 255 3.28 -25.81 -7.47
C GLY A 255 1.94 -26.57 -7.46
N ARG A 256 0.81 -25.87 -7.66
CA ARG A 256 -0.52 -26.48 -7.79
C ARG A 256 -0.89 -26.87 -9.22
N ARG A 257 -0.12 -26.43 -10.22
CA ARG A 257 -0.41 -26.71 -11.63
C ARG A 257 0.06 -28.11 -12.01
N GLU A 258 -0.70 -28.74 -12.91
CA GLU A 258 -0.36 -30.05 -13.46
C GLU A 258 0.82 -29.97 -14.44
N LYS A 259 1.49 -31.11 -14.68
CA LYS A 259 2.70 -31.18 -15.51
C LYS A 259 2.48 -30.67 -16.94
N GLU A 260 1.30 -30.89 -17.51
CA GLU A 260 0.93 -30.45 -18.86
C GLU A 260 0.76 -28.92 -18.93
N GLN A 261 0.11 -28.33 -17.93
CA GLN A 261 -0.02 -26.88 -17.80
C GLN A 261 1.34 -26.21 -17.55
N LEU A 262 2.21 -26.87 -16.78
CA LEU A 262 3.58 -26.39 -16.56
C LEU A 262 4.40 -26.43 -17.86
N GLY A 263 4.16 -27.44 -18.72
CA GLY A 263 4.75 -27.53 -20.05
C GLY A 263 4.35 -26.35 -20.93
N ALA A 264 3.04 -26.07 -21.03
CA ALA A 264 2.51 -24.95 -21.81
C ALA A 264 3.01 -23.58 -21.33
N MET A 265 3.26 -23.41 -20.03
CA MET A 265 3.88 -22.19 -19.49
C MET A 265 5.32 -22.00 -19.96
N LEU A 266 6.04 -23.09 -20.18
CA LEU A 266 7.45 -23.11 -20.59
C LEU A 266 7.62 -23.23 -22.11
N ASP A 267 6.55 -23.03 -22.88
CA ASP A 267 6.65 -22.93 -24.32
C ASP A 267 7.47 -21.70 -24.71
N GLU A 268 8.50 -21.94 -25.53
CA GLU A 268 9.36 -20.89 -26.04
C GLU A 268 8.66 -20.10 -27.15
N ASP A 269 9.03 -18.82 -27.28
CA ASP A 269 8.61 -18.01 -28.42
C ASP A 269 8.97 -18.71 -29.75
N PRO A 270 8.00 -18.99 -30.65
CA PRO A 270 8.25 -19.67 -31.93
C PRO A 270 9.29 -18.93 -32.78
N ALA A 271 9.38 -17.60 -32.71
CA ALA A 271 10.40 -16.84 -33.45
C ALA A 271 11.81 -17.09 -32.90
N LEU A 272 11.96 -17.23 -31.58
CA LEU A 272 13.24 -17.61 -30.95
C LEU A 272 13.60 -19.06 -31.25
N MET A 273 12.61 -19.96 -31.24
CA MET A 273 12.81 -21.37 -31.59
C MET A 273 13.27 -21.50 -33.05
N GLU A 274 12.62 -20.81 -33.99
CA GLU A 274 13.01 -20.81 -35.41
C GLU A 274 14.42 -20.25 -35.61
N ARG A 275 14.74 -19.11 -35.00
CA ARG A 275 16.11 -18.54 -35.04
C ARG A 275 17.14 -19.51 -34.48
N ARG A 276 16.86 -20.16 -33.36
CA ARG A 276 17.78 -21.13 -32.75
C ARG A 276 17.98 -22.36 -33.65
N THR A 277 16.92 -22.88 -34.26
CA THR A 277 17.02 -24.02 -35.18
C THR A 277 17.79 -23.65 -36.46
N ALA A 278 17.59 -22.44 -36.99
CA ALA A 278 18.36 -21.94 -38.14
C ALA A 278 19.86 -21.81 -37.84
N ILE A 279 20.22 -21.26 -36.67
CA ILE A 279 21.61 -21.16 -36.23
C ILE A 279 22.22 -22.54 -36.00
N ALA A 280 21.47 -23.48 -35.41
CA ALA A 280 21.92 -24.86 -35.18
C ALA A 280 22.23 -25.58 -36.49
N LYS A 281 21.34 -25.49 -37.49
CA LYS A 281 21.57 -26.04 -38.83
C LYS A 281 22.82 -25.44 -39.48
N ARG A 282 22.99 -24.11 -39.38
CA ARG A 282 24.18 -23.43 -39.92
C ARG A 282 25.47 -23.89 -39.24
N LEU A 283 25.42 -24.14 -37.93
CA LEU A 283 26.55 -24.67 -37.16
C LEU A 283 26.90 -26.11 -37.57
N GLU A 284 25.91 -26.96 -37.83
CA GLU A 284 26.15 -28.31 -38.37
C GLU A 284 26.83 -28.26 -39.74
N LEU A 285 26.38 -27.39 -40.64
CA LEU A 285 27.02 -27.19 -41.94
C LEU A 285 28.49 -26.75 -41.79
N TYR A 286 28.77 -25.81 -40.89
CA TYR A 286 30.16 -25.38 -40.64
C TYR A 286 31.02 -26.49 -40.01
N LYS A 287 30.45 -27.35 -39.17
CA LYS A 287 31.17 -28.52 -38.63
C LYS A 287 31.48 -29.52 -39.73
N SER A 288 30.51 -29.85 -40.58
CA SER A 288 30.72 -30.73 -41.74
C SER A 288 31.82 -30.19 -42.65
N ALA A 289 31.75 -28.91 -43.02
CA ALA A 289 32.76 -28.28 -43.85
C ALA A 289 34.15 -28.29 -43.22
N ARG A 290 34.26 -28.09 -41.89
CA ARG A 290 35.53 -28.22 -41.17
C ARG A 290 36.04 -29.66 -41.21
N ASP A 291 35.18 -30.63 -40.92
CA ASP A 291 35.58 -32.04 -40.89
C ASP A 291 36.00 -32.54 -42.30
N GLU A 292 35.38 -32.01 -43.37
CA GLU A 292 35.81 -32.19 -44.76
C GLU A 292 37.18 -31.57 -45.02
N ILE A 293 37.44 -30.33 -44.58
CA ILE A 293 38.77 -29.70 -44.70
C ILE A 293 39.83 -30.53 -43.97
N ASP A 294 39.55 -30.96 -42.74
CA ASP A 294 40.48 -31.77 -41.93
C ASP A 294 40.78 -33.12 -42.61
N SER A 295 39.81 -33.70 -43.32
CA SER A 295 40.01 -34.95 -44.08
C SER A 295 40.98 -34.82 -45.27
N VAL A 296 41.13 -33.60 -45.81
CA VAL A 296 42.03 -33.29 -46.93
C VAL A 296 43.37 -32.73 -46.44
N ALA A 297 43.42 -32.14 -45.24
CA ALA A 297 44.56 -31.41 -44.72
C ALA A 297 45.77 -32.27 -44.28
N TRP A 298 45.68 -33.60 -44.33
CA TRP A 298 46.84 -34.50 -44.11
C TRP A 298 46.89 -35.63 -45.15
N LYS A 299 47.55 -35.34 -46.28
CA LYS A 299 48.33 -36.26 -47.10
C LYS A 299 49.59 -35.54 -47.57
#